data_AF-A0A969RYL5-F1
#
_entry.id   AF-A0A969RYL5-F1
#
_cell.length_a   1.000
_cell.length_b   1.000
_cell.length_c   1.000
_cell.angle_alpha   90.00
_cell.angle_beta   90.00
_cell.angle_gamma   90.00
#
_symmetry.space_group_name_H-M   'P 1'
#
loop_
_entity.id
_entity.type
_entity.pdbx_description
1 polymer ?
#
loop_
_entity_poly.entity_id
_entity_poly.type
_entity_poly.pdbx_seq_one_letter_code
_entity_poly.pdbx_strand_id
1 'polypeptide(L)'
;MRKFSQTYAQRSGTYFCVDLGVTAVVIEGLAKHKDELGAPLCPCRHYEDKEAEVAAAYWNCPCVPMRERHECHCMLFLTTDNDFAGDQQEISMDEIRATTNTYVAAS
;
A
#
# COMPACT_ATOMS: atom_id res chain seq x y z
N MET A 1 7.10 4.55 -3.50
CA MET A 1 6.69 3.78 -2.31
C MET A 1 7.06 2.28 -2.32
N ARG A 2 7.59 1.72 -3.43
CA ARG A 2 8.01 0.32 -3.55
C ARG A 2 9.01 -0.15 -2.48
N LYS A 3 10.18 0.49 -2.40
CA LYS A 3 11.24 0.11 -1.45
C LYS A 3 10.75 0.10 0.00
N PHE A 4 9.98 1.12 0.38
CA PHE A 4 9.35 1.19 1.70
C PHE A 4 8.48 -0.05 1.96
N SER A 5 7.61 -0.40 1.02
CA SER A 5 6.67 -1.52 1.19
C SER A 5 7.41 -2.85 1.34
N GLN A 6 8.45 -3.09 0.54
CA GLN A 6 9.29 -4.29 0.67
C GLN A 6 10.00 -4.35 2.02
N THR A 7 10.68 -3.27 2.40
CA THR A 7 11.39 -3.21 3.68
C THR A 7 10.44 -3.35 4.86
N TYR A 8 9.24 -2.77 4.78
CA TYR A 8 8.26 -2.88 5.85
C TYR A 8 7.70 -4.30 5.94
N ALA A 9 7.30 -4.91 4.82
CA ALA A 9 6.83 -6.29 4.75
C ALA A 9 7.83 -7.28 5.40
N GLN A 10 9.12 -7.15 5.03
CA GLN A 10 10.21 -7.94 5.61
C GLN A 10 10.35 -7.73 7.12
N ARG A 11 10.22 -6.48 7.61
CA ARG A 11 10.35 -6.14 9.04
C ARG A 11 9.16 -6.57 9.88
N SER A 12 7.94 -6.51 9.35
CA SER A 12 6.71 -6.89 10.06
C SER A 12 6.36 -8.37 9.92
N GLY A 13 7.12 -9.15 9.13
CA GLY A 13 6.82 -10.56 8.88
C GLY A 13 5.51 -10.75 8.10
N THR A 14 5.17 -9.79 7.25
CA THR A 14 3.96 -9.81 6.41
C THR A 14 4.32 -9.98 4.95
N TYR A 15 3.36 -10.42 4.16
CA TYR A 15 3.51 -10.74 2.75
C TYR A 15 2.56 -9.90 1.89
N PHE A 16 2.90 -9.78 0.62
CA PHE A 16 2.04 -9.15 -0.36
C PHE A 16 0.88 -10.06 -0.74
N CYS A 17 -0.17 -9.46 -1.30
CA CYS A 17 -1.29 -10.21 -1.87
C CYS A 17 -0.80 -11.21 -2.92
N VAL A 18 -1.42 -12.39 -2.97
CA VAL A 18 -1.18 -13.42 -4.01
C VAL A 18 -1.39 -12.85 -5.42
N ASP A 19 -2.29 -11.88 -5.57
CA ASP A 19 -2.38 -11.02 -6.75
C ASP A 19 -1.52 -9.77 -6.56
N LEU A 20 -0.33 -9.74 -7.17
CA LEU A 20 0.58 -8.60 -7.12
C LEU A 20 0.02 -7.35 -7.82
N GLY A 21 -1.04 -7.45 -8.61
CA GLY A 21 -1.76 -6.30 -9.15
C GLY A 21 -2.38 -5.44 -8.03
N VAL A 22 -2.91 -6.06 -6.97
CA VAL A 22 -3.41 -5.37 -5.78
C VAL A 22 -2.27 -4.61 -5.08
N THR A 23 -1.14 -5.27 -4.89
CA THR A 23 0.06 -4.68 -4.31
C THR A 23 0.54 -3.46 -5.13
N ALA A 24 0.55 -3.58 -6.46
CA ALA A 24 0.97 -2.52 -7.37
C ALA A 24 0.08 -1.26 -7.25
N VAL A 25 -1.25 -1.41 -7.32
CA VAL A 25 -2.17 -0.26 -7.25
C VAL A 25 -2.12 0.45 -5.90
N VAL A 26 -1.92 -0.28 -4.80
CA VAL A 26 -1.77 0.34 -3.48
C VAL A 26 -0.45 1.11 -3.37
N ILE A 27 0.66 0.55 -3.88
CA ILE A 27 1.96 1.24 -3.89
C ILE A 27 1.89 2.52 -4.72
N GLU A 28 1.19 2.51 -5.85
CA GLU A 28 0.97 3.70 -6.67
C GLU A 28 0.12 4.73 -5.93
N GLY A 29 -1.03 4.34 -5.35
CA GLY A 29 -1.88 5.24 -4.59
C GLY A 29 -1.16 5.89 -3.40
N LEU A 30 -0.35 5.13 -2.67
CA LEU A 30 0.50 5.65 -1.59
C LEU A 30 1.55 6.64 -2.11
N ALA A 31 2.12 6.39 -3.29
CA ALA A 31 3.07 7.30 -3.91
C ALA A 31 2.38 8.60 -4.33
N LYS A 32 1.22 8.51 -4.97
CA LYS A 32 0.42 9.66 -5.38
C LYS A 32 0.03 10.54 -4.19
N HIS A 33 -0.50 9.97 -3.12
CA HIS A 33 -0.79 10.75 -1.91
C HIS A 33 0.45 11.35 -1.27
N LYS A 34 1.60 10.66 -1.30
CA LYS A 34 2.85 11.23 -0.82
C LYS A 34 3.29 12.46 -1.64
N ASP A 35 3.14 12.40 -2.95
CA ASP A 35 3.53 13.49 -3.84
C ASP A 35 2.55 14.68 -3.73
N GLU A 36 1.25 14.41 -3.59
CA GLU A 36 0.20 15.44 -3.50
C GLU A 36 0.06 16.06 -2.10
N LEU A 37 0.14 15.25 -1.03
CA LEU A 37 -0.16 15.65 0.35
C LEU A 37 1.09 15.71 1.23
N GLY A 38 2.26 15.31 0.73
CA GLY A 38 3.51 15.22 1.49
C GLY A 38 3.64 13.97 2.38
N ALA A 39 2.57 13.18 2.55
CA ALA A 39 2.54 11.96 3.34
C ALA A 39 1.79 10.83 2.63
N PRO A 40 2.18 9.55 2.81
CA PRO A 40 1.56 8.42 2.14
C PRO A 40 0.24 8.03 2.82
N LEU A 41 -0.77 8.91 2.74
CA LEU A 41 -2.11 8.65 3.27
C LEU A 41 -2.68 7.38 2.62
N CYS A 42 -3.30 6.50 3.41
CA CYS A 42 -3.84 5.23 2.93
C CYS A 42 -4.82 5.41 1.74
N PRO A 43 -4.57 4.82 0.56
CA PRO A 43 -5.36 5.09 -0.65
C PRO A 43 -6.68 4.33 -0.73
N CYS A 44 -6.87 3.29 0.09
CA CYS A 44 -8.06 2.44 0.08
C CYS A 44 -9.15 2.92 1.04
N ARG A 45 -9.22 4.23 1.31
CA ARG A 45 -10.26 4.84 2.15
C ARG A 45 -10.75 6.13 1.51
N HIS A 46 -12.00 6.46 1.82
CA HIS A 46 -12.55 7.79 1.56
C HIS A 46 -12.26 8.71 2.75
N TYR A 47 -11.97 9.98 2.47
CA TYR A 47 -11.72 11.02 3.46
C TYR A 47 -12.47 12.27 3.03
N GLU A 48 -13.12 12.95 3.99
CA GLU A 48 -13.77 14.24 3.74
C GLU A 48 -12.73 15.37 3.62
N ASP A 49 -11.69 15.33 4.46
CA ASP A 49 -10.57 16.29 4.47
C ASP A 49 -9.25 15.50 4.54
N LYS A 50 -8.50 15.48 3.44
CA LYS A 50 -7.27 14.69 3.35
C LYS A 50 -6.11 15.34 4.11
N GLU A 51 -6.07 16.67 4.10
CA GLU A 51 -5.04 17.48 4.75
C GLU A 51 -5.11 17.34 6.28
N ALA A 52 -6.33 17.37 6.84
CA ALA A 52 -6.56 17.13 8.26
C ALA A 52 -6.13 15.70 8.67
N GLU A 53 -6.44 14.69 7.85
CA GLU A 53 -6.09 13.29 8.12
C GLU A 53 -4.57 13.03 8.02
N VAL A 54 -3.92 13.69 7.06
CA VAL A 54 -2.45 13.68 6.96
C VAL A 54 -1.82 14.29 8.21
N ALA A 55 -2.36 15.41 8.71
CA ALA A 55 -1.88 16.04 9.93
C ALA A 55 -2.12 15.18 11.18
N ALA A 56 -3.27 14.51 11.27
CA ALA A 56 -3.58 13.58 12.37
C ALA A 56 -2.73 12.30 12.33
N ALA A 57 -2.21 11.94 11.15
CA ALA A 57 -1.30 10.83 10.89
C ALA A 57 -1.80 9.43 11.27
N TYR A 58 -3.09 9.28 11.61
CA TYR A 58 -3.69 7.99 11.93
C TYR A 58 -3.64 7.02 10.73
N TRP A 59 -3.95 7.55 9.54
CA TRP A 59 -4.00 6.80 8.28
C TRP A 59 -2.77 6.95 7.38
N ASN A 60 -1.74 7.68 7.84
CA ASN A 60 -0.46 7.73 7.13
C ASN A 60 0.21 6.37 7.19
N CYS A 61 0.57 5.81 6.03
CA CYS A 61 1.15 4.48 5.94
C CYS A 61 2.56 4.42 6.57
N PRO A 62 2.85 3.47 7.48
CA PRO A 62 1.95 2.42 7.97
C PRO A 62 0.98 2.96 9.04
N CYS A 63 -0.33 2.78 8.78
CA CYS A 63 -1.40 3.33 9.62
C CYS A 63 -1.42 2.69 11.02
N VAL A 64 -2.15 3.30 11.95
CA VAL A 64 -2.28 2.81 13.33
C VAL A 64 -2.72 1.33 13.40
N PRO A 65 -3.79 0.88 12.69
CA PRO A 65 -4.19 -0.54 12.71
C PRO A 65 -3.09 -1.50 12.24
N MET A 66 -2.33 -1.11 11.21
CA MET A 66 -1.21 -1.92 10.73
C MET A 66 -0.10 -2.01 11.78
N ARG A 67 0.27 -0.88 12.41
CA ARG A 67 1.36 -0.84 13.40
C ARG A 67 1.03 -1.58 14.69
N GLU A 68 -0.21 -1.52 15.14
CA GLU A 68 -0.61 -2.07 16.45
C GLU A 68 -1.09 -3.51 16.36
N ARG A 69 -1.72 -3.91 15.24
CA ARG A 69 -2.41 -5.19 15.11
C ARG A 69 -2.15 -5.95 13.81
N HIS A 70 -1.26 -5.42 12.96
CA HIS A 70 -0.97 -5.99 11.63
C HIS A 70 -2.21 -6.07 10.72
N GLU A 71 -3.17 -5.16 10.91
CA GLU A 71 -4.40 -5.09 10.11
C GLU A 71 -4.20 -4.10 8.95
N CYS A 72 -4.01 -4.62 7.73
CA CYS A 72 -3.89 -3.81 6.52
C CYS A 72 -5.12 -3.96 5.61
N HIS A 73 -6.05 -2.99 5.68
CA HIS A 73 -7.24 -2.97 4.82
C HIS A 73 -6.91 -2.97 3.32
N CYS A 74 -5.79 -2.34 2.94
CA CYS A 74 -5.35 -2.27 1.54
C CYS A 74 -4.86 -3.61 0.99
N MET A 75 -4.73 -4.65 1.83
CA MET A 75 -4.11 -5.93 1.47
C MET A 75 -2.65 -5.82 0.99
N LEU A 76 -1.95 -4.75 1.41
CA LEU A 76 -0.52 -4.57 1.12
C LEU A 76 0.38 -5.34 2.09
N PHE A 77 -0.04 -5.50 3.35
CA PHE A 77 0.72 -6.21 4.37
C PHE A 77 -0.19 -7.26 5.01
N LEU A 78 -0.08 -8.50 4.53
CA LEU A 78 -0.92 -9.61 4.96
C LEU A 78 -0.13 -10.55 5.87
N THR A 79 -0.75 -11.00 6.95
CA THR A 79 -0.23 -12.07 7.79
C THR A 79 -0.35 -13.41 7.08
N THR A 80 0.47 -14.39 7.44
CA THR A 80 0.54 -15.70 6.75
C THR A 80 -0.74 -16.54 6.87
N ASP A 81 -1.62 -16.20 7.82
CA ASP A 81 -2.93 -16.82 8.01
C ASP A 81 -4.04 -16.14 7.19
N ASN A 82 -3.74 -15.07 6.44
CA ASN A 82 -4.69 -14.44 5.53
C ASN A 82 -4.82 -15.27 4.24
N ASP A 83 -6.05 -15.59 3.83
CA ASP A 83 -6.34 -16.40 2.63
C ASP A 83 -5.79 -15.81 1.33
N PHE A 84 -5.51 -14.51 1.30
CA PHE A 84 -4.97 -13.81 0.13
C PHE A 84 -3.46 -13.51 0.26
N ALA A 85 -2.81 -13.94 1.33
CA ALA A 85 -1.36 -13.81 1.45
C ALA A 85 -0.66 -14.69 0.41
N GLY A 86 0.19 -14.08 -0.40
CA GLY A 86 1.18 -14.80 -1.19
C GLY A 86 2.41 -15.14 -0.36
N ASP A 87 3.48 -15.52 -1.05
CA ASP A 87 4.81 -15.78 -0.47
C ASP A 87 5.82 -14.65 -0.75
N GLN A 88 5.39 -13.63 -1.50
CA GLN A 88 6.26 -12.53 -1.95
C GLN A 88 6.33 -11.40 -0.92
N GLN A 89 7.54 -10.87 -0.74
CA GLN A 89 7.81 -9.61 -0.03
C GLN A 89 8.56 -8.61 -0.93
N GLU A 90 8.68 -8.94 -2.21
CA GLU A 90 9.31 -8.13 -3.24
C GLU A 90 8.36 -7.96 -4.43
N ILE A 91 8.48 -6.83 -5.11
CA ILE A 91 7.80 -6.55 -6.36
C ILE A 91 8.72 -5.66 -7.19
N SER A 92 8.88 -5.96 -8.47
CA SER A 92 9.70 -5.18 -9.38
C SER A 92 9.01 -3.89 -9.81
N MET A 93 9.78 -2.94 -10.37
CA MET A 93 9.17 -1.75 -10.99
C MET A 93 8.36 -2.10 -12.24
N ASP A 94 8.73 -3.16 -12.95
CA ASP A 94 8.07 -3.57 -14.18
C ASP A 94 6.70 -4.18 -13.90
N GLU A 95 6.56 -4.99 -12.84
CA GLU A 95 5.26 -5.50 -12.37
C GLU A 95 4.31 -4.37 -11.95
N ILE A 96 4.83 -3.36 -11.25
CA ILE A 96 4.04 -2.18 -10.89
C ILE A 96 3.55 -1.49 -12.17
N ARG A 97 4.46 -1.15 -13.08
CA ARG A 97 4.12 -0.44 -14.33
C ARG A 97 3.19 -1.24 -15.23
N ALA A 98 3.36 -2.56 -15.31
CA ALA A 98 2.50 -3.43 -16.10
C ALA A 98 1.04 -3.40 -15.63
N THR A 99 0.82 -3.13 -14.35
CA THR A 99 -0.54 -3.02 -13.78
C THR A 99 -1.10 -1.61 -13.95
N THR A 100 -0.28 -0.59 -13.67
CA THR A 100 -0.78 0.79 -13.55
C THR A 100 -0.86 1.51 -14.89
N ASN A 101 -0.01 1.18 -15.86
CA ASN A 101 -0.06 1.77 -17.21
C ASN A 101 -1.24 1.26 -18.04
N THR A 102 -1.83 0.12 -17.70
CA THR A 102 -3.01 -0.43 -18.40
C THR A 102 -4.20 0.53 -18.34
N TYR A 103 -4.28 1.39 -17.31
CA TYR A 103 -5.35 2.36 -17.14
C TYR A 103 -5.03 3.74 -17.74
N VAL A 104 -3.75 4.10 -17.87
CA VAL A 104 -3.31 5.37 -18.47
C VAL A 104 -3.54 5.39 -19.99
N ALA A 105 -3.46 4.23 -20.66
CA ALA A 105 -3.74 4.14 -22.10
C ALA A 105 -5.24 4.19 -22.46
N ALA A 106 -6.12 4.13 -21.45
CA ALA A 106 -7.57 4.08 -21.62
C ALA A 106 -8.29 5.37 -21.17
N SER A 107 -7.55 6.43 -20.79
CA SER A 107 -8.08 7.74 -20.38
C SER A 107 -7.63 8.88 -21.28
#